data_AF-A0A2V2E8F9-F1
#
_entry.id   AF-A0A2V2E8F9-F1
#
_cell.length_a   1.000
_cell.length_b   1.000
_cell.length_c   1.000
_cell.angle_alpha   90.00
_cell.angle_beta   90.00
_cell.angle_gamma   90.00
#
_symmetry.space_group_name_H-M   'P 1'
#
loop_
_entity.id
_entity.type
_entity.pdbx_description
1 polymer ?
#
loop_
_entity_poly.entity_id
_entity_poly.type
_entity_poly.pdbx_seq_one_letter_code
_entity_poly.pdbx_strand_id
1 'polypeptide(L)'
;MDEKITLSGVPETMLQTIYARAKESKGRGAIHDKKAEEIIGKLNYDFSLADKDTPMHSGVIARTIVLDKLVSEYLAKNPGATVVNIACGLDTRCYRMTGFEHWYNLDLPETIAVREKLLPESGNITQIAMSAMDDWGKMVEESRTPVLIIIEGLTR
;
A
#
# COMPACT_ATOMS: atom_id res chain seq x y z
N MET A 1 5.07 17.72 20.23
CA MET A 1 4.51 18.58 19.18
C MET A 1 4.68 17.78 17.91
N ASP A 2 3.62 17.13 17.44
CA ASP A 2 3.72 16.24 16.28
C ASP A 2 3.89 17.09 15.02
N GLU A 3 5.12 17.13 14.51
CA GLU A 3 5.48 17.87 13.32
C GLU A 3 4.77 17.25 12.12
N LYS A 4 3.92 18.03 11.44
CA LYS A 4 3.20 17.54 10.27
C LYS A 4 4.11 17.50 9.05
N ILE A 5 4.02 16.43 8.28
CA ILE A 5 4.82 16.22 7.07
C ILE A 5 4.17 16.96 5.90
N THR A 6 4.96 17.76 5.19
CA THR A 6 4.58 18.37 3.90
C THR A 6 5.24 17.59 2.78
N LEU A 7 4.44 17.11 1.83
CA LEU A 7 4.90 16.34 0.69
C LEU A 7 4.86 17.20 -0.58
N SER A 8 5.90 17.13 -1.41
CA SER A 8 5.94 17.76 -2.73
C SER A 8 6.24 16.72 -3.80
N GLY A 9 5.64 16.88 -4.99
CA GLY A 9 5.86 15.97 -6.13
C GLY A 9 5.20 14.58 -6.00
N VAL A 10 4.30 14.39 -5.04
CA VAL A 10 3.61 13.13 -4.82
C VAL A 10 2.40 13.02 -5.76
N PRO A 11 2.21 11.90 -6.49
CA PRO A 11 1.02 11.71 -7.30
C PRO A 11 -0.25 11.88 -6.46
N GLU A 12 -1.12 12.80 -6.86
CA GLU A 12 -2.33 13.14 -6.08
C GLU A 12 -3.23 11.91 -5.88
N THR A 13 -3.37 11.08 -6.91
CA THR A 13 -4.14 9.83 -6.86
C THR A 13 -3.65 8.91 -5.74
N MET A 14 -2.34 8.86 -5.46
CA MET A 14 -1.79 8.05 -4.39
C MET A 14 -2.25 8.55 -3.01
N LEU A 15 -2.24 9.86 -2.78
CA LEU A 15 -2.74 10.48 -1.54
C LEU A 15 -4.26 10.29 -1.37
N GLN A 16 -5.02 10.39 -2.46
CA GLN A 16 -6.47 10.17 -2.45
C GLN A 16 -6.83 8.73 -2.05
N THR A 17 -6.09 7.72 -2.54
CA THR A 17 -6.39 6.31 -2.22
C THR A 17 -6.15 5.98 -0.74
N ILE A 18 -5.03 6.42 -0.15
CA ILE A 18 -4.76 6.20 1.27
C ILE A 18 -5.72 7.01 2.15
N TYR A 19 -6.10 8.21 1.71
CA TYR A 19 -7.11 9.02 2.41
C TYR A 19 -8.48 8.32 2.44
N ALA A 20 -8.94 7.78 1.30
CA ALA A 20 -10.19 7.03 1.25
C ALA A 20 -10.18 5.85 2.24
N ARG A 21 -9.07 5.09 2.31
CA ARG A 21 -8.95 3.99 3.27
C ARG A 21 -8.96 4.46 4.73
N ALA A 22 -8.25 5.53 5.05
CA ALA A 22 -8.25 6.11 6.39
C ALA A 22 -9.64 6.62 6.81
N LYS A 23 -10.35 7.28 5.90
CA LYS A 23 -11.71 7.79 6.13
C LYS A 23 -12.71 6.67 6.36
N GLU A 24 -12.66 5.62 5.54
CA GLU A 24 -13.51 4.45 5.72
C GLU A 24 -13.22 3.74 7.05
N SER A 25 -11.93 3.58 7.39
CA SER A 25 -11.49 2.92 8.63
C SER A 25 -11.99 3.62 9.90
N LYS A 26 -11.96 4.97 9.91
CA LYS A 26 -12.51 5.78 11.03
C LYS A 26 -14.03 5.88 11.04
N GLY A 27 -14.65 5.76 9.87
CA GLY A 27 -16.08 6.01 9.68
C GLY A 27 -16.90 4.72 9.72
N ARG A 28 -17.33 4.27 8.55
CA ARG A 28 -18.23 3.11 8.41
C ARG A 28 -17.59 1.79 8.83
N GLY A 29 -16.25 1.69 8.76
CA GLY A 29 -15.50 0.52 9.18
C GLY A 29 -15.66 -0.70 8.27
N ALA A 30 -16.00 -0.54 6.99
CA ALA A 30 -16.03 -1.69 6.06
C ALA A 30 -14.64 -2.29 5.81
N ILE A 31 -13.58 -1.50 6.04
CA ILE A 31 -12.19 -1.95 6.16
C ILE A 31 -11.58 -1.35 7.42
N HIS A 32 -10.48 -1.94 7.90
CA HIS A 32 -9.71 -1.40 9.02
C HIS A 32 -8.24 -1.25 8.62
N ASP A 33 -7.78 -0.01 8.48
CA ASP A 33 -6.45 0.37 8.02
C ASP A 33 -5.84 1.41 8.98
N LYS A 34 -5.44 0.93 10.16
CA LYS A 34 -4.85 1.78 11.22
C LYS A 34 -3.62 2.53 10.73
N LYS A 35 -2.82 1.93 9.84
CA LYS A 35 -1.63 2.59 9.31
C LYS A 35 -1.99 3.75 8.39
N ALA A 36 -3.01 3.59 7.53
CA ALA A 36 -3.52 4.73 6.75
C ALA A 36 -4.04 5.85 7.66
N GLU A 37 -4.75 5.52 8.74
CA GLU A 37 -5.21 6.52 9.72
C GLU A 37 -4.06 7.31 10.36
N GLU A 38 -2.98 6.61 10.75
CA GLU A 38 -1.77 7.22 11.31
C GLU A 38 -1.10 8.16 10.31
N ILE A 39 -0.95 7.75 9.06
CA ILE A 39 -0.32 8.56 8.01
C ILE A 39 -1.13 9.82 7.76
N ILE A 40 -2.44 9.67 7.50
CA ILE A 40 -3.32 10.83 7.24
C ILE A 40 -3.34 11.80 8.42
N GLY A 41 -3.27 11.30 9.66
CA GLY A 41 -3.19 12.14 10.85
C GLY A 41 -1.92 13.01 10.91
N LYS A 42 -0.82 12.58 10.28
CA LYS A 42 0.48 13.27 10.28
C LYS A 42 0.72 14.16 9.05
N LEU A 43 -0.14 14.07 8.03
CA LEU A 43 0.01 14.86 6.81
C LEU A 43 -0.59 16.26 6.96
N ASN A 44 0.13 17.26 6.45
CA ASN A 44 -0.40 18.59 6.22
C ASN A 44 -0.82 18.73 4.76
N TYR A 45 -2.00 18.19 4.41
CA TYR A 45 -2.53 18.20 3.04
C TYR A 45 -4.03 18.51 3.04
N ASP A 46 -4.51 19.23 2.03
CA ASP A 46 -5.93 19.52 1.86
C ASP A 46 -6.63 18.39 1.08
N PHE A 47 -7.45 17.61 1.79
CA PHE A 47 -8.23 16.51 1.21
C PHE A 47 -9.66 16.93 0.80
N SER A 48 -9.98 18.23 0.78
CA SER A 48 -11.33 18.73 0.48
C SER A 48 -11.88 18.28 -0.89
N LEU A 49 -11.02 18.04 -1.87
CA LEU A 49 -11.40 17.46 -3.17
C LEU A 49 -11.73 15.97 -3.05
N ALA A 50 -10.91 15.21 -2.33
CA ALA A 50 -11.14 13.78 -2.09
C ALA A 50 -12.45 13.54 -1.30
N ASP A 51 -12.82 14.47 -0.41
CA ASP A 51 -14.07 14.43 0.33
C ASP A 51 -15.32 14.49 -0.56
N LYS A 52 -15.21 15.14 -1.72
CA LYS A 52 -16.30 15.31 -2.68
C LYS A 52 -16.39 14.15 -3.68
N ASP A 53 -15.32 13.38 -3.85
CA ASP A 53 -15.24 12.29 -4.82
C ASP A 53 -15.74 10.96 -4.24
N THR A 54 -17.07 10.85 -4.12
CA THR A 54 -17.74 9.64 -3.63
C THR A 54 -17.50 8.40 -4.51
N PRO A 55 -17.52 8.49 -5.86
CA PRO A 55 -17.18 7.36 -6.73
C PRO A 55 -15.77 6.83 -6.51
N MET A 56 -14.75 7.71 -6.46
CA MET A 56 -13.36 7.30 -6.19
C MET A 56 -13.25 6.60 -4.85
N HIS A 57 -13.78 7.21 -3.79
CA HIS A 57 -13.78 6.62 -2.46
C HIS A 57 -14.40 5.21 -2.48
N SER A 58 -15.60 5.07 -3.03
CA SER A 58 -16.31 3.79 -3.06
C SER A 58 -15.57 2.73 -3.88
N GLY A 59 -14.95 3.12 -5.01
CA GLY A 59 -14.12 2.24 -5.82
C GLY A 59 -12.88 1.74 -5.08
N VAL A 60 -12.19 2.63 -4.36
CA VAL A 60 -11.03 2.26 -3.52
C VAL A 60 -11.44 1.28 -2.43
N ILE A 61 -12.55 1.52 -1.73
CA ILE A 61 -13.00 0.63 -0.66
C ILE A 61 -13.44 -0.73 -1.20
N ALA A 62 -14.22 -0.77 -2.28
CA ALA A 62 -14.66 -2.03 -2.89
C ALA A 62 -13.45 -2.88 -3.33
N ARG A 63 -12.47 -2.26 -3.99
CA ARG A 63 -11.23 -2.95 -4.41
C ARG A 63 -10.40 -3.40 -3.22
N THR A 64 -10.31 -2.59 -2.16
CA THR A 64 -9.62 -2.96 -0.93
C THR A 64 -10.23 -4.21 -0.32
N ILE A 65 -11.55 -4.27 -0.15
CA ILE A 65 -12.26 -5.42 0.41
C ILE A 65 -11.96 -6.70 -0.38
N VAL A 66 -12.04 -6.64 -1.71
CA VAL A 66 -11.82 -7.80 -2.59
C VAL A 66 -10.38 -8.28 -2.49
N LEU A 67 -9.40 -7.38 -2.69
CA LEU A 67 -7.99 -7.75 -2.66
C LEU A 67 -7.54 -8.23 -1.28
N ASP A 68 -8.05 -7.62 -0.20
CA ASP A 68 -7.72 -8.03 1.16
C ASP A 68 -8.17 -9.46 1.45
N LYS A 69 -9.38 -9.79 1.01
CA LYS A 69 -9.90 -11.15 1.11
C LYS A 69 -9.01 -12.13 0.34
N LEU A 70 -8.68 -11.82 -0.91
CA LEU A 70 -7.86 -12.69 -1.76
C LEU A 70 -6.46 -12.90 -1.19
N VAL A 71 -5.81 -11.83 -0.73
CA VAL A 71 -4.47 -11.87 -0.13
C VAL A 71 -4.49 -12.68 1.17
N SER A 72 -5.44 -12.41 2.05
CA SER A 72 -5.58 -13.13 3.32
C SER A 72 -5.85 -14.62 3.11
N GLU A 73 -6.77 -14.97 2.21
CA GLU A 73 -7.05 -16.37 1.87
C GLU A 73 -5.85 -17.09 1.24
N TYR A 74 -5.07 -16.40 0.41
CA TYR A 74 -3.86 -16.98 -0.18
C TYR A 74 -2.78 -17.24 0.88
N LEU A 75 -2.51 -16.27 1.75
CA LEU A 75 -1.52 -16.40 2.82
C LEU A 75 -1.92 -17.46 3.84
N ALA A 76 -3.21 -17.60 4.15
CA ALA A 76 -3.71 -18.66 5.01
C ALA A 76 -3.50 -20.06 4.42
N LYS A 77 -3.59 -20.21 3.08
CA LYS A 77 -3.37 -21.48 2.37
C LYS A 77 -1.88 -21.76 2.10
N ASN A 78 -1.05 -20.73 2.09
CA ASN A 78 0.38 -20.81 1.79
C ASN A 78 1.20 -20.09 2.88
N PRO A 79 1.27 -20.63 4.11
CA PRO A 79 2.08 -20.03 5.16
C PRO A 79 3.54 -19.93 4.74
N GLY A 80 4.16 -18.78 4.97
CA GLY A 80 5.51 -18.48 4.54
C GLY A 80 5.62 -18.06 3.08
N ALA A 81 4.52 -17.76 2.39
CA ALA A 81 4.60 -17.23 1.03
C ALA A 81 5.33 -15.87 0.99
N THR A 82 6.06 -15.64 -0.10
CA THR A 82 6.61 -14.33 -0.44
C THR A 82 5.54 -13.49 -1.15
N VAL A 83 5.42 -12.21 -0.80
CA VAL A 83 4.50 -11.27 -1.45
C VAL A 83 5.28 -10.23 -2.22
N VAL A 84 4.89 -9.97 -3.47
CA VAL A 84 5.41 -8.86 -4.28
C VAL A 84 4.24 -7.95 -4.64
N ASN A 85 4.24 -6.74 -4.09
CA ASN A 85 3.26 -5.70 -4.34
C ASN A 85 3.81 -4.71 -5.36
N ILE A 86 3.34 -4.80 -6.60
CA ILE A 86 3.82 -4.00 -7.73
C ILE A 86 2.98 -2.75 -7.88
N ALA A 87 3.63 -1.62 -8.15
CA ALA A 87 3.03 -0.29 -8.10
C ALA A 87 2.38 -0.04 -6.73
N CYS A 88 3.14 -0.35 -5.67
CA CYS A 88 2.62 -0.43 -4.31
C CYS A 88 2.10 0.91 -3.77
N GLY A 89 2.56 2.04 -4.30
CA GLY A 89 2.24 3.37 -3.79
C GLY A 89 2.33 3.45 -2.26
N LEU A 90 1.24 3.88 -1.63
CA LEU A 90 1.07 3.91 -0.17
C LEU A 90 0.17 2.79 0.35
N ASP A 91 0.16 1.62 -0.28
CA ASP A 91 -0.50 0.42 0.25
C ASP A 91 0.12 0.02 1.61
N THR A 92 -0.73 -0.35 2.56
CA THR A 92 -0.39 -0.68 3.94
C THR A 92 -0.73 -2.13 4.30
N ARG A 93 -1.06 -2.99 3.32
CA ARG A 93 -1.39 -4.41 3.55
C ARG A 93 -0.32 -5.15 4.35
N CYS A 94 0.96 -4.90 4.09
CA CYS A 94 2.08 -5.44 4.86
C CYS A 94 1.97 -5.24 6.38
N TYR A 95 1.25 -4.21 6.85
CA TYR A 95 1.04 -3.94 8.28
C TYR A 95 -0.12 -4.70 8.93
N ARG A 96 -0.99 -5.31 8.13
CA ARG A 96 -2.25 -5.92 8.60
C ARG A 96 -2.49 -7.33 8.06
N MET A 97 -1.69 -7.77 7.10
CA MET A 97 -1.61 -9.16 6.67
C MET A 97 -0.60 -9.92 7.52
N THR A 98 -0.80 -11.22 7.68
CA THR A 98 0.07 -12.11 8.46
C THR A 98 0.30 -13.41 7.69
N GLY A 99 1.32 -14.17 8.09
CA GLY A 99 1.63 -15.47 7.48
C GLY A 99 2.50 -15.40 6.22
N PHE A 100 2.96 -14.21 5.81
CA PHE A 100 3.99 -14.07 4.78
C PHE A 100 5.39 -14.24 5.37
N GLU A 101 6.33 -14.72 4.56
CA GLU A 101 7.75 -14.77 4.90
C GLU A 101 8.41 -13.41 4.66
N HIS A 102 8.26 -12.89 3.43
CA HIS A 102 8.80 -11.59 3.03
C HIS A 102 7.79 -10.81 2.19
N TRP A 103 7.77 -9.49 2.34
CA TRP A 103 6.92 -8.58 1.58
C TRP A 103 7.77 -7.55 0.81
N TYR A 104 7.74 -7.63 -0.51
CA TYR A 104 8.41 -6.69 -1.39
C TYR A 104 7.40 -5.66 -1.89
N ASN A 105 7.69 -4.38 -1.67
CA ASN A 105 6.95 -3.26 -2.21
C ASN A 105 7.76 -2.67 -3.36
N LEU A 106 7.22 -2.73 -4.57
CA LEU A 106 7.89 -2.27 -5.78
C LEU A 106 7.14 -1.09 -6.38
N ASP A 107 7.86 -0.02 -6.66
CA ASP A 107 7.34 1.16 -7.36
C ASP A 107 8.50 1.99 -7.92
N LEU A 108 8.17 3.03 -8.68
CA LEU A 108 9.14 3.98 -9.20
C LEU A 108 9.95 4.64 -8.06
N PRO A 109 11.22 5.02 -8.31
CA PRO A 109 12.08 5.59 -7.27
C PRO A 109 11.47 6.79 -6.52
N GLU A 110 10.76 7.66 -7.22
CA GLU A 110 10.06 8.81 -6.63
C GLU A 110 8.94 8.39 -5.67
N THR A 111 8.20 7.33 -6.01
CA THR A 111 7.14 6.78 -5.15
C THR A 111 7.74 6.12 -3.92
N ILE A 112 8.79 5.31 -4.09
CA ILE A 112 9.48 4.66 -2.97
C ILE A 112 10.11 5.70 -2.03
N ALA A 113 10.71 6.76 -2.54
CA ALA A 113 11.27 7.84 -1.71
C ALA A 113 10.21 8.56 -0.86
N VAL A 114 8.97 8.65 -1.35
CA VAL A 114 7.83 9.18 -0.58
C VAL A 114 7.38 8.15 0.46
N ARG A 115 7.28 6.88 0.05
CA ARG A 115 6.90 5.77 0.91
C ARG A 115 7.85 5.67 2.10
N GLU A 116 9.16 5.67 1.91
CA GLU A 116 10.16 5.56 2.98
C GLU A 116 10.04 6.68 4.03
N LYS A 117 9.62 7.89 3.62
CA LYS A 117 9.39 9.02 4.55
C LYS A 117 8.15 8.80 5.43
N LEU A 118 7.13 8.12 4.93
CA LEU A 118 5.85 7.92 5.62
C LEU A 118 5.73 6.56 6.31
N LEU A 119 6.40 5.56 5.73
CA LEU A 119 6.35 4.14 6.04
C LEU A 119 7.79 3.62 6.10
N PRO A 120 8.55 3.88 7.18
CA PRO A 120 9.92 3.41 7.35
C PRO A 120 9.94 1.91 7.68
N GLU A 121 9.58 1.09 6.69
CA GLU A 121 9.54 -0.37 6.76
C GLU A 121 10.96 -0.95 6.85
N SER A 122 11.10 -2.07 7.57
CA SER A 122 12.38 -2.77 7.75
C SER A 122 12.14 -4.25 8.07
N GLY A 123 13.21 -5.04 8.11
CA GLY A 123 13.13 -6.47 8.40
C GLY A 123 12.63 -7.25 7.19
N ASN A 124 11.51 -7.95 7.34
CA ASN A 124 10.91 -8.78 6.29
C ASN A 124 10.00 -8.01 5.33
N ILE A 125 10.15 -6.68 5.28
CA ILE A 125 9.45 -5.80 4.34
C ILE A 125 10.51 -4.95 3.63
N THR A 126 10.64 -5.11 2.32
CA THR A 126 11.67 -4.46 1.49
C THR A 126 11.03 -3.54 0.47
N GLN A 127 11.63 -2.35 0.29
CA GLN A 127 11.28 -1.45 -0.81
C GLN A 127 12.19 -1.70 -2.02
N ILE A 128 11.61 -1.78 -3.21
CA ILE A 128 12.32 -1.90 -4.48
C ILE A 128 11.95 -0.67 -5.32
N ALA A 129 12.89 0.27 -5.42
CA ALA A 129 12.80 1.47 -6.26
C ALA A 129 13.15 1.14 -7.72
N MET A 130 12.16 0.66 -8.48
CA MET A 130 12.35 0.17 -9.85
C MET A 130 11.04 0.19 -10.64
N SER A 131 11.11 0.34 -11.97
CA SER A 131 9.93 0.20 -12.83
C SER A 131 9.42 -1.24 -12.83
N ALA A 132 8.10 -1.42 -12.87
CA ALA A 132 7.48 -2.73 -13.08
C ALA A 132 7.84 -3.38 -14.43
N MET A 133 8.38 -2.58 -15.37
CA MET A 133 8.84 -3.03 -16.70
C MET A 133 10.30 -3.49 -16.70
N ASP A 134 11.06 -3.24 -15.63
CA ASP A 134 12.45 -3.68 -15.50
C ASP A 134 12.52 -5.11 -14.93
N ASP A 135 13.73 -5.67 -14.85
CA ASP A 135 14.00 -7.03 -14.36
C ASP A 135 14.00 -7.11 -12.83
N TRP A 136 12.88 -6.71 -12.21
CA TRP A 136 12.71 -6.69 -10.76
C TRP A 136 12.70 -8.07 -10.13
N GLY A 137 12.46 -9.13 -10.90
CA GLY A 137 12.48 -10.51 -10.42
C GLY A 137 13.83 -10.87 -9.79
N LYS A 138 14.93 -10.26 -10.25
CA LYS A 138 16.28 -10.43 -9.67
C LYS A 138 16.45 -9.83 -8.27
N MET A 139 15.55 -8.95 -7.86
CA MET A 139 15.59 -8.29 -6.55
C MET A 139 14.82 -9.07 -5.49
N VAL A 140 14.03 -10.05 -5.90
CA VAL A 140 13.28 -10.94 -5.01
C VAL A 140 14.18 -12.13 -4.71
N GLU A 141 14.44 -12.39 -3.43
CA GLU A 141 15.23 -13.55 -3.02
C GLU A 141 14.62 -14.84 -3.58
N GLU A 142 15.47 -15.75 -4.08
CA GLU A 142 15.01 -17.05 -4.58
C GLU A 142 14.28 -17.79 -3.47
N SER A 143 12.96 -17.83 -3.60
CA SER A 143 12.12 -18.49 -2.63
C SER A 143 11.80 -19.92 -3.06
N ARG A 144 11.88 -20.85 -2.10
CA ARG A 144 11.28 -22.19 -2.22
C ARG A 144 9.82 -22.21 -1.81
N THR A 145 9.29 -21.08 -1.35
CA THR A 145 7.91 -20.89 -0.92
C THR A 145 7.07 -20.29 -2.06
N PRO A 146 5.74 -20.47 -2.04
CA PRO A 146 4.86 -19.87 -3.03
C PRO A 146 4.99 -18.34 -3.08
N VAL A 147 4.79 -17.75 -4.25
CA VAL A 147 4.84 -16.29 -4.45
C VAL A 147 3.45 -15.76 -4.79
N LEU A 148 3.02 -14.73 -4.07
CA LEU A 148 1.83 -13.93 -4.38
C LEU A 148 2.24 -12.60 -5.00
N ILE A 149 1.80 -12.35 -6.23
CA ILE A 149 1.98 -11.04 -6.89
C ILE A 149 0.68 -10.26 -6.79
N ILE A 150 0.76 -9.03 -6.29
CA ILE A 150 -0.35 -8.08 -6.19
C ILE A 150 -0.08 -6.95 -7.17
N ILE A 151 -1.06 -6.62 -8.00
CA ILE A 151 -1.03 -5.46 -8.89
C ILE A 151 -2.36 -4.73 -8.71
N GLU A 152 -2.32 -3.57 -8.05
CA GLU A 152 -3.51 -2.74 -7.80
C GLU A 152 -3.33 -1.36 -8.43
N GLY A 153 -4.30 -0.91 -9.22
CA GLY A 153 -4.33 0.49 -9.68
C GLY A 153 -3.22 0.86 -10.67
N LEU A 154 -2.47 -0.10 -11.19
CA LEU A 154 -1.49 0.12 -12.26
C LEU A 154 -2.22 0.34 -13.59
N THR A 155 -1.93 1.45 -14.24
CA THR A 155 -2.37 1.75 -15.59
C THR A 155 -1.16 1.83 -16.53
N ARG A 156 -1.40 1.76 -17.84
CA ARG A 156 -0.36 1.64 -18.87
C ARG A 156 0.58 2.83 -18.92
#